data_AF-A0A2M7SLR5-F1
#
_entry.id   AF-A0A2M7SLR5-F1
#
_cell.length_a   1.000
_cell.length_b   1.000
_cell.length_c   1.000
_cell.angle_alpha   90.00
_cell.angle_beta   90.00
_cell.angle_gamma   90.00
#
_symmetry.space_group_name_H-M   'P 1'
#
loop_
_entity.id
_entity.type
_entity.pdbx_description
1 polymer ?
#
loop_
_entity_poly.entity_id
_entity_poly.type
_entity_poly.pdbx_seq_one_letter_code
_entity_poly.pdbx_strand_id
1 'polypeptide(L)'
;AALESHYGSQLKGLILYGSVARNQADSMSDIDLLVLLSKPFDYFSELRQVIDVLYPIQLESEQLISAKPVPPDEFESGRIQFYRNAKREGILV
;
A
#
# COMPACT_ATOMS: atom_id res chain seq x y z
N ALA A 1 11.97 -3.65 1.65
CA ALA A 1 13.01 -3.30 2.64
C ALA A 1 12.46 -2.58 3.89
N ALA A 2 12.03 -1.30 3.82
CA ALA A 2 11.64 -0.54 5.02
C ALA A 2 10.40 -1.11 5.75
N LEU A 3 9.32 -1.34 5.01
CA LEU A 3 8.10 -1.95 5.55
C LEU A 3 8.36 -3.37 6.09
N GLU A 4 9.16 -4.17 5.39
CA GLU A 4 9.56 -5.51 5.86
C GLU A 4 10.35 -5.43 7.17
N SER A 5 11.28 -4.48 7.30
CA SER A 5 12.07 -4.30 8.52
C SER A 5 11.22 -3.86 9.71
N HIS A 6 10.18 -3.06 9.49
CA HIS A 6 9.31 -2.58 10.56
C HIS A 6 8.28 -3.64 10.98
N TYR A 7 7.55 -4.21 10.00
CA TYR A 7 6.42 -5.09 10.26
C TYR A 7 6.81 -6.58 10.36
N GLY A 8 7.94 -6.98 9.79
CA GLY A 8 8.41 -8.36 9.79
C GLY A 8 7.33 -9.32 9.31
N SER A 9 7.03 -10.33 10.13
CA SER A 9 6.00 -11.33 9.82
C SER A 9 4.59 -10.77 9.71
N GLN A 10 4.32 -9.54 10.17
CA GLN A 10 3.01 -8.90 10.05
C GLN A 10 2.74 -8.39 8.63
N LEU A 11 3.78 -8.06 7.88
CA LEU A 11 3.66 -7.71 6.46
C LEU A 11 3.34 -8.97 5.66
N LYS A 12 2.18 -8.98 5.01
CA LYS A 12 1.68 -10.11 4.21
C LYS A 12 1.80 -9.89 2.72
N GLY A 13 2.02 -8.65 2.31
CA GLY A 13 2.24 -8.29 0.92
C GLY A 13 2.19 -6.79 0.70
N LEU A 14 2.70 -6.36 -0.44
CA LEU A 14 2.65 -4.99 -0.90
C LEU A 14 2.11 -4.99 -2.33
N ILE A 15 1.09 -4.19 -2.59
CA ILE A 15 0.44 -4.14 -3.91
C ILE A 15 0.54 -2.72 -4.43
N LEU A 16 1.22 -2.57 -5.57
CA LEU A 16 1.17 -1.37 -6.38
C LEU A 16 -0.13 -1.37 -7.17
N TYR A 17 -0.92 -0.31 -7.05
CA TYR A 17 -2.15 -0.13 -7.82
C TYR A 17 -2.19 1.25 -8.48
N GLY A 18 -3.33 1.63 -9.06
CA GLY A 18 -3.51 2.99 -9.57
C GLY A 18 -2.92 3.20 -10.97
N SER A 19 -2.54 4.43 -11.29
CA SER A 19 -2.04 4.81 -12.62
C SER A 19 -0.69 4.16 -12.94
N VAL A 20 0.20 4.04 -11.94
CA VAL A 20 1.53 3.42 -12.12
C VAL A 20 1.38 1.96 -12.51
N ALA A 21 0.57 1.18 -11.80
CA ALA A 21 0.32 -0.23 -12.12
C ALA A 21 -0.27 -0.43 -13.53
N ARG A 22 -1.05 0.54 -14.01
CA ARG A 22 -1.69 0.50 -15.34
C ARG A 22 -0.83 1.07 -16.47
N ASN A 23 0.40 1.49 -16.21
CA ASN A 23 1.26 2.23 -17.16
C ASN A 23 0.58 3.49 -17.72
N GLN A 24 -0.19 4.18 -16.89
CA GLN A 24 -0.91 5.42 -17.22
C GLN A 24 -0.48 6.60 -16.35
N ALA A 25 0.58 6.44 -15.56
CA ALA A 25 1.13 7.50 -14.72
C ALA A 25 1.91 8.53 -15.56
N ASP A 26 1.80 9.79 -15.16
CA ASP A 26 2.64 10.91 -15.60
C ASP A 26 3.54 11.39 -14.45
N SER A 27 4.32 12.45 -14.68
CA SER A 27 5.25 13.00 -13.69
C SER A 27 4.56 13.56 -12.44
N MET A 28 3.25 13.80 -12.48
CA MET A 28 2.47 14.35 -11.37
C MET A 28 1.67 13.27 -10.64
N SER A 29 1.76 12.03 -11.09
CA SER A 29 1.01 10.91 -10.52
C SER A 29 1.64 10.41 -9.21
N ASP A 30 0.78 10.05 -8.27
CA ASP A 30 1.17 9.38 -7.02
C ASP A 30 1.56 7.91 -7.26
N ILE A 31 2.37 7.37 -6.37
CA ILE A 31 2.65 5.94 -6.23
C ILE A 31 1.66 5.38 -5.19
N ASP A 32 0.65 4.69 -5.70
CA ASP A 32 -0.44 4.11 -4.92
C ASP A 32 -0.10 2.69 -4.42
N LEU A 33 -0.06 2.49 -3.09
CA LEU A 33 0.30 1.22 -2.46
C LEU A 33 -0.78 0.72 -1.48
N LEU A 34 -1.06 -0.58 -1.51
CA LEU A 34 -1.75 -1.29 -0.43
C LEU A 34 -0.74 -2.10 0.36
N VAL A 35 -0.67 -1.84 1.66
CA VAL A 35 0.19 -2.57 2.60
C VAL A 35 -0.68 -3.60 3.31
N LEU A 36 -0.53 -4.88 2.94
CA LEU A 36 -1.32 -5.95 3.54
C LEU A 36 -0.73 -6.34 4.90
N LEU A 37 -1.48 -6.11 5.99
CA LEU A 37 -1.01 -6.31 7.37
C LEU A 37 -1.93 -7.28 8.13
N SER A 38 -1.35 -8.30 8.77
CA SER A 38 -2.14 -9.23 9.60
C SER A 38 -2.67 -8.61 10.88
N LYS A 39 -3.66 -9.29 11.49
CA LYS A 39 -4.24 -8.88 12.77
C LYS A 39 -3.25 -9.04 13.95
N PRO A 40 -3.40 -8.26 15.04
CA PRO A 40 -4.42 -7.22 15.26
C PRO A 40 -4.25 -6.04 14.29
N PHE A 41 -5.36 -5.40 13.91
CA PHE A 41 -5.34 -4.34 12.91
C PHE A 41 -6.22 -3.17 13.37
N ASP A 42 -5.62 -2.00 13.54
CA ASP A 42 -6.32 -0.73 13.74
C ASP A 42 -5.95 0.23 12.62
N TYR A 43 -6.94 0.58 11.79
CA TYR A 43 -6.68 1.31 10.55
C TYR A 43 -5.93 2.64 10.76
N PHE A 44 -6.32 3.44 11.75
CA PHE A 44 -5.72 4.76 11.95
C PHE A 44 -4.32 4.67 12.53
N SER A 45 -4.09 3.74 13.45
CA SER A 45 -2.77 3.47 14.00
C SER A 45 -1.83 2.98 12.91
N GLU A 46 -2.26 1.99 12.12
CA GLU A 46 -1.45 1.47 11.01
C GLU A 46 -1.20 2.51 9.92
N LEU A 47 -2.18 3.36 9.62
CA LEU A 47 -2.00 4.41 8.62
C LEU A 47 -0.91 5.38 9.06
N ARG A 48 -0.91 5.77 10.34
CA ARG A 48 0.15 6.62 10.89
C ARG A 48 1.51 5.93 10.86
N GLN A 49 1.59 4.67 11.28
CA GLN A 49 2.86 3.91 11.25
C GLN A 49 3.41 3.77 9.83
N VAL A 50 2.58 3.43 8.84
CA VAL A 50 2.99 3.36 7.44
C VAL A 50 3.54 4.70 6.95
N ILE A 51 2.88 5.81 7.28
CA ILE A 51 3.35 7.16 6.94
C ILE A 51 4.72 7.42 7.58
N ASP A 52 4.87 7.16 8.88
CA ASP A 52 6.12 7.43 9.60
C ASP A 52 7.29 6.58 9.06
N VAL A 53 7.04 5.30 8.73
CA VAL A 53 8.04 4.38 8.16
C VAL A 53 8.46 4.82 6.75
N LEU A 54 7.52 5.29 5.94
CA LEU A 54 7.79 5.70 4.55
C LEU A 54 8.26 7.15 4.44
N TYR A 55 8.16 7.95 5.49
CA TYR A 55 8.50 9.38 5.46
C TYR A 55 9.93 9.67 4.96
N PRO A 56 10.98 8.96 5.42
CA PRO A 56 12.33 9.18 4.88
C PRO A 56 12.43 8.89 3.37
N ILE A 57 11.73 7.86 2.90
CA ILE A 57 11.69 7.49 1.47
C ILE A 57 10.91 8.54 0.66
N GLN A 58 9.82 9.05 1.22
CA GLN A 58 9.05 10.13 0.60
C GLN A 58 9.90 11.39 0.36
N LEU A 59 10.80 11.73 1.28
CA LEU A 59 11.68 12.90 1.14
C LEU A 59 12.69 12.78 -0.01
N GLU A 60 13.02 11.55 -0.42
CA GLU A 60 13.93 11.25 -1.53
C GLU A 60 13.18 11.02 -2.86
N SER A 61 11.85 10.91 -2.81
CA SER A 61 11.00 10.63 -3.97
C SER A 61 10.46 11.91 -4.60
N GLU A 62 10.56 12.02 -5.93
CA GLU A 62 9.92 13.12 -6.69
C GLU A 62 8.40 12.95 -6.78
N GLN A 63 7.90 11.71 -6.64
CA GLN A 63 6.47 11.38 -6.65
C GLN A 63 5.95 11.16 -5.22
N LEU A 64 4.69 11.52 -4.96
CA LEU A 64 4.05 11.25 -3.68
C LEU A 64 3.77 9.76 -3.53
N ILE A 65 3.99 9.22 -2.34
CA ILE A 65 3.72 7.83 -1.97
C ILE A 65 2.43 7.80 -1.16
N SER A 66 1.38 7.24 -1.76
CA SER A 66 0.05 7.07 -1.18
C SER A 66 -0.13 5.62 -0.73
N ALA A 67 0.33 5.31 0.48
CA ALA A 67 0.27 3.95 1.04
C ALA A 67 -0.87 3.78 2.04
N LYS A 68 -1.69 2.75 1.86
CA LYS A 68 -2.85 2.45 2.73
C LYS A 68 -2.72 1.05 3.34
N PRO A 69 -2.81 0.91 4.67
CA PRO A 69 -2.82 -0.40 5.30
C PRO A 69 -4.17 -1.07 5.08
N VAL A 70 -4.16 -2.39 4.83
CA VAL A 70 -5.39 -3.18 4.62
C VAL A 70 -5.24 -4.57 5.25
N PRO A 71 -6.26 -5.08 5.96
CA PRO A 71 -6.29 -6.47 6.38
C PRO A 71 -6.38 -7.42 5.18
N PRO A 72 -5.56 -8.49 5.09
CA PRO A 72 -5.61 -9.44 3.99
C PRO A 72 -7.00 -10.04 3.77
N ASP A 73 -7.75 -10.34 4.83
CA ASP A 73 -9.11 -10.89 4.73
C ASP A 73 -10.10 -9.90 4.10
N GLU A 74 -9.99 -8.60 4.41
CA GLU A 74 -10.82 -7.58 3.79
C GLU A 74 -10.47 -7.37 2.32
N PHE A 75 -9.18 -7.28 2.01
CA PHE A 75 -8.71 -7.22 0.63
C PHE A 75 -9.20 -8.44 -0.15
N GLU A 76 -9.04 -9.63 0.44
CA GLU A 76 -9.40 -10.89 -0.18
C GLU A 76 -10.91 -11.01 -0.46
N SER A 77 -11.74 -10.57 0.49
CA SER A 77 -13.19 -10.56 0.33
C SER A 77 -13.67 -9.73 -0.86
N GLY A 78 -12.91 -8.71 -1.28
CA GLY A 78 -13.26 -7.84 -2.40
C GLY A 78 -14.61 -7.12 -2.21
N ARG A 79 -15.03 -6.89 -0.95
CA ARG A 79 -16.38 -6.40 -0.64
C ARG A 79 -16.66 -5.02 -1.23
N ILE A 80 -15.65 -4.16 -1.30
CA ILE A 80 -15.72 -2.83 -1.91
C ILE A 80 -15.09 -2.81 -3.31
N GLN A 81 -15.60 -1.94 -4.18
CA GLN A 81 -15.13 -1.82 -5.57
C GLN A 81 -13.63 -1.52 -5.65
N PHE A 82 -13.13 -0.72 -4.72
CA PHE A 82 -11.72 -0.36 -4.63
C PHE A 82 -10.80 -1.60 -4.59
N TYR A 83 -11.04 -2.55 -3.68
CA TYR A 83 -10.24 -3.77 -3.58
C TYR A 83 -10.39 -4.67 -4.81
N ARG A 84 -11.59 -4.74 -5.41
CA ARG A 84 -11.77 -5.53 -6.65
C ARG A 84 -10.94 -4.99 -7.81
N ASN A 85 -10.85 -3.66 -7.94
CA ASN A 85 -10.02 -3.03 -8.96
C ASN A 85 -8.54 -3.30 -8.67
N ALA A 86 -8.08 -3.01 -7.45
CA ALA A 86 -6.69 -3.24 -7.05
C ALA A 86 -6.26 -4.71 -7.19
N LYS A 87 -7.16 -5.68 -6.95
CA LYS A 87 -6.89 -7.10 -7.23
C LYS A 87 -6.73 -7.44 -8.71
N ARG A 88 -7.51 -6.77 -9.56
CA ARG A 88 -7.51 -7.05 -11.01
C ARG A 88 -6.31 -6.43 -11.70
N GLU A 89 -5.95 -5.22 -11.30
CA GLU A 89 -4.96 -4.39 -12.00
C GLU A 89 -3.66 -4.17 -11.23
N GLY A 90 -3.64 -4.51 -9.93
CA GLY A 90 -2.48 -4.29 -9.08
C GLY A 90 -1.38 -5.32 -9.33
N ILE A 91 -0.15 -4.89 -9.02
CA ILE A 91 1.07 -5.66 -9.17
C ILE A 91 1.62 -5.94 -7.77
N LEU A 92 1.91 -7.20 -7.47
CA LEU A 92 2.62 -7.59 -6.26
C LEU A 92 4.08 -7.14 -6.38
N VAL A 93 4.57 -6.40 -5.39
CA VAL A 93 5.93 -5.81 -5.37
C VAL A 93 6.71 -6.19 -4.11
#